data_AF-A0AAV1S2N9-F1
#
_entry.id   AF-A0AAV1S2N9-F1
#
_cell.length_a   1.000
_cell.length_b   1.000
_cell.length_c   1.000
_cell.angle_alpha   90.00
_cell.angle_beta   90.00
_cell.angle_gamma   90.00
#
_symmetry.space_group_name_H-M   'P 1'
#
loop_
_entity.id
_entity.type
_entity.pdbx_description
1 polymer ?
#
loop_
_entity_poly.entity_id
_entity_poly.type
_entity_poly.pdbx_seq_one_letter_code
_entity_poly.pdbx_strand_id
1 'polypeptide(L)' 'MADDPFVPMDTTDWSWRSFLSEGSNRDHKVSNVFGSNSVDILELKFRRVIVMIGGLDPLQD' A
#
# COMPACT_ATOMS: atom_id res chain seq x y z
N MET A 1 -17.47 -6.37 -4.94
CA MET A 1 -16.73 -5.57 -3.96
C MET A 1 -17.48 -4.25 -3.88
N ALA A 2 -17.90 -3.83 -2.69
CA ALA A 2 -18.68 -2.60 -2.56
C ALA A 2 -17.77 -1.43 -2.96
N ASP A 3 -18.26 -0.54 -3.82
CA ASP A 3 -17.60 0.72 -4.09
C ASP A 3 -17.46 1.48 -2.78
N ASP A 4 -16.23 1.78 -2.38
CA ASP A 4 -15.98 2.63 -1.22
C ASP A 4 -16.61 4.01 -1.46
N PRO A 5 -17.46 4.52 -0.55
CA PRO A 5 -18.20 5.75 -0.79
C PRO A 5 -17.33 7.01 -0.69
N PHE A 6 -16.09 6.91 -0.19
CA PHE A 6 -15.22 8.04 0.09
C PHE A 6 -14.02 8.10 -0.85
N VAL A 7 -13.38 6.96 -1.15
CA VAL A 7 -12.16 6.89 -1.95
C VAL A 7 -12.33 5.85 -3.07
N PRO A 8 -12.61 6.29 -4.31
CA PRO A 8 -12.67 5.40 -5.46
C PRO A 8 -11.31 4.72 -5.69
N MET A 9 -11.32 3.43 -6.07
CA MET A 9 -10.10 2.68 -6.37
C MET A 9 -9.23 3.35 -7.44
N ASP A 10 -9.84 3.97 -8.45
CA ASP A 10 -9.12 4.71 -9.50
C ASP A 10 -8.22 5.83 -8.94
N THR A 11 -8.58 6.39 -7.78
CA THR A 11 -7.80 7.43 -7.11
C THR A 11 -6.53 6.86 -6.48
N THR A 12 -6.62 5.70 -5.81
CA THR A 12 -5.45 5.02 -5.24
C THR A 12 -4.56 4.45 -6.35
N ASP A 13 -5.16 3.94 -7.41
CA ASP A 13 -4.53 3.52 -8.68
C ASP A 13 -3.71 4.65 -9.30
N TRP A 14 -4.31 5.83 -9.49
CA TRP A 14 -3.62 6.99 -10.01
C TRP A 14 -2.47 7.43 -9.11
N SER A 15 -2.71 7.48 -7.79
CA SER A 15 -1.70 7.88 -6.81
C SER A 15 -0.43 7.01 -6.90
N TRP A 16 -0.60 5.69 -6.99
CA TRP A 16 0.54 4.78 -7.15
C TRP A 16 1.25 4.96 -8.50
N ARG A 17 0.51 5.12 -9.61
CA ARG A 17 1.11 5.38 -10.92
C ARG A 17 1.91 6.69 -10.96
N SER A 18 1.46 7.72 -10.25
CA SER A 18 2.15 9.01 -10.16
C SER A 18 3.35 9.00 -9.24
N PHE A 19 3.33 8.16 -8.19
CA PHE A 19 4.43 8.05 -7.22
C PHE A 19 5.57 7.16 -7.71
N LEU A 20 5.24 6.07 -8.41
CA LEU A 20 6.20 5.08 -8.86
C LEU A 20 6.89 5.48 -10.16
N SER A 21 8.08 4.93 -10.39
CA SER A 21 8.80 5.08 -11.67
C SER A 21 8.01 4.46 -12.82
N GLU A 22 8.19 5.03 -14.02
CA GLU A 22 7.60 4.50 -15.24
C GLU A 22 7.95 3.02 -15.44
N GLY A 23 6.96 2.22 -15.90
CA GLY A 23 7.09 0.77 -16.06
C GLY A 23 7.00 -0.04 -14.76
N SER A 24 6.89 0.61 -13.60
CA SER A 24 6.67 -0.09 -12.32
C SER A 24 5.20 -0.44 -12.10
N ASN A 25 4.95 -1.44 -11.25
CA ASN A 25 3.62 -1.84 -10.80
C ASN A 25 3.52 -1.79 -9.27
N ARG A 26 2.36 -2.18 -8.73
CA ARG A 26 2.10 -2.18 -7.28
C ARG A 26 2.96 -3.14 -6.47
N ASP A 27 3.57 -4.13 -7.11
CA ASP A 27 4.52 -5.04 -6.45
C ASP A 27 5.91 -4.43 -6.30
N HIS A 28 6.12 -3.18 -6.70
CA HIS A 28 7.36 -2.47 -6.40
C HIS A 28 7.56 -2.39 -4.87
N LYS A 29 8.78 -2.68 -4.39
CA LYS A 29 9.13 -2.81 -2.96
C LYS A 29 8.79 -1.62 -2.06
N VAL A 30 8.60 -0.43 -2.64
CA VAL A 30 8.21 0.79 -1.90
C VAL A 30 6.69 0.96 -1.77
N SER A 31 5.91 0.23 -2.58
CA SER A 31 4.44 0.18 -2.54
C SER A 31 3.97 -1.02 -1.74
N ASN A 32 4.56 -2.20 -1.98
CA ASN A 32 4.24 -3.43 -1.27
C ASN A 32 5.46 -3.93 -0.47
N VAL A 33 5.60 -3.42 0.75
CA VAL A 33 6.79 -3.67 1.61
C VAL A 33 6.85 -5.10 2.18
N PHE A 34 5.79 -5.89 2.04
CA PHE A 34 5.73 -7.31 2.45
C PHE A 34 5.45 -8.26 1.27
N GLY A 35 5.50 -7.75 0.03
CA GLY A 35 5.22 -8.52 -1.18
C GLY A 35 6.40 -9.39 -1.66
N SER A 36 6.25 -9.99 -2.82
CA SER A 36 7.26 -10.87 -3.44
C SER A 36 8.60 -10.18 -3.73
N ASN A 37 8.59 -8.87 -3.93
CA ASN A 37 9.80 -8.05 -4.17
C ASN A 37 10.30 -7.33 -2.90
N SER A 38 9.79 -7.68 -1.72
CA SER A 38 10.18 -7.05 -0.45
C SER A 38 11.64 -7.30 -0.09
N VAL A 39 12.17 -6.45 0.79
CA VAL A 39 13.46 -6.66 1.44
C VAL A 39 13.20 -7.30 2.79
N ASP A 40 14.08 -8.22 3.23
CA ASP A 40 13.99 -8.79 4.56
C ASP A 40 14.18 -7.71 5.63
N ILE A 41 13.17 -7.54 6.50
CA ILE A 41 13.16 -6.56 7.59
C ILE A 41 13.14 -7.22 8.97
N LEU A 42 13.36 -8.53 9.09
CA LEU A 42 13.29 -9.25 10.37
C LEU A 42 14.32 -8.75 11.39
N GLU A 43 15.47 -8.26 10.93
CA GLU A 43 16.52 -7.70 11.79
C GLU A 43 16.40 -6.18 12.02
N LEU A 44 15.37 -5.53 11.47
CA LEU A 44 15.19 -4.09 11.60
C LEU A 44 14.84 -3.72 13.05
N LYS A 45 15.68 -2.91 13.68
CA LYS A 45 15.37 -2.29 14.98
C LYS A 45 14.28 -1.23 14.81
N PHE A 46 13.02 -1.67 14.79
CA PHE A 46 11.86 -0.81 14.63
C PHE A 46 11.26 -0.41 15.98
N ARG A 47 10.74 0.82 16.06
CA ARG A 47 10.04 1.28 17.27
C ARG A 47 8.67 0.62 17.35
N ARG A 48 8.13 0.46 18.57
CA ARG A 48 6.72 0.06 18.73
C ARG A 48 5.80 1.09 18.09
N VAL A 49 4.85 0.60 17.30
CA VAL A 49 3.84 1.39 16.62
C VAL A 49 2.45 0.81 16.88
N ILE A 50 1.43 1.65 16.85
CA ILE A 50 0.03 1.24 16.79
C ILE A 50 -0.42 1.47 15.36
N VAL A 51 -0.95 0.44 14.71
CA VAL A 51 -1.56 0.54 13.37
C VAL A 51 -3.07 0.65 13.56
N MET A 52 -3.67 1.68 12.98
CA MET A 52 -5.13 1.88 12.99
C MET A 52 -5.61 1.85 11.54
N ILE A 53 -6.73 1.16 11.29
CA ILE A 53 -7.31 1.01 9.96
C ILE A 53 -8.72 1.58 9.99
N GLY A 54 -9.07 2.41 9.00
CA GLY A 54 -10.42 2.92 8.85
C GLY A 54 -11.34 1.82 8.35
N GLY A 55 -12.49 1.59 9.00
CA GLY A 55 -13.40 0.48 8.65
C GLY A 55 -14.08 0.61 7.28
N LEU A 56 -13.92 1.75 6.61
CA LEU A 56 -14.36 2.05 5.24
C LEU A 56 -13.15 2.59 4.46
N ASP A 57 -11.99 1.97 4.61
CA ASP A 57 -10.82 2.27 3.81
C ASP A 57 -10.75 1.22 2.68
N PRO A 58 -10.70 1.61 1.40
CA PRO A 58 -10.62 0.65 0.30
C PRO A 58 -9.31 -0.15 0.25
N LEU A 59 -8.28 0.26 1.00
CA LEU A 59 -7.02 -0.46 1.15
C LEU A 59 -7.01 -1.42 2.34
N GLN A 60 -8.12 -1.52 3.09
CA GLN A 60 -8.33 -2.59 4.05
C GLN A 60 -8.57 -3.91 3.32
N ASP A 61 -7.94 -4.99 3.81
CA ASP A 61 -8.16 -6.37 3.35
C ASP A 61 -9.55 -6.93 3.67
#